data_AF-C8P7F1-F1
#
_entry.id   AF-C8P7F1-F1
#
_cell.length_a   1.000
_cell.length_b   1.000
_cell.length_c   1.000
_cell.angle_alpha   90.00
_cell.angle_beta   90.00
_cell.angle_gamma   90.00
#
_symmetry.space_group_name_H-M   'P 1'
#
loop_
_entity.id
_entity.type
_entity.pdbx_description
1 polymer ?
#
loop_
_entity_poly.entity_id
_entity_poly.type
_entity_poly.pdbx_seq_one_letter_code
_entity_poly.pdbx_strand_id
1 'polypeptide(L)'
;MNAEDKLNREYNNQAIYTSGFYADPEDDLANRKKLFDALKSLTANQTDTSPFSLQIMATNSEINIMPLGLLDLNELKEYERDQRSKHGLNHADDSLPLVVQYAPHTEDGQVEKQLVGTVQELFGNFNQQIELVWQTVHGFLQKNFQTLTAVCADLIADSKDVNRQYQATFGKMAASEWEEQLGFTLDDSELDQFCQYMADMHEVQAIVLSAGAFANHELLGDNSFTEMMSDNVRRSTVFWVLDNTFYEIFYYFLLRYQARHEKLAKYLRHQRQTLIVNMRNDAFQRAQRLTETPQLKVDFNKYLTDIFIPVAEQLTAEINKFKD
;
A
#
# COMPACT_ATOMS: atom_id res chain seq x y z
N MET A 1 -36.54 -2.78 23.46
CA MET A 1 -35.77 -2.81 22.20
C MET A 1 -34.43 -3.44 22.54
N ASN A 2 -34.08 -4.55 21.88
CA ASN A 2 -32.80 -5.25 22.09
C ASN A 2 -31.64 -4.29 21.72
N ALA A 3 -30.49 -4.38 22.40
CA ALA A 3 -29.28 -3.62 22.03
C ALA A 3 -28.92 -3.83 20.54
N GLU A 4 -29.12 -5.05 20.03
CA GLU A 4 -28.98 -5.42 18.62
C GLU A 4 -29.94 -4.66 17.70
N ASP A 5 -31.22 -4.47 18.10
CA ASP A 5 -32.19 -3.69 17.33
C ASP A 5 -31.83 -2.20 17.31
N LYS A 6 -31.22 -1.70 18.39
CA LYS A 6 -30.75 -0.30 18.48
C LYS A 6 -29.54 -0.07 17.59
N LEU A 7 -28.53 -0.94 17.69
CA LEU A 7 -27.30 -0.91 16.89
C LEU A 7 -27.61 -1.08 15.39
N ASN A 8 -28.46 -2.04 15.02
CA ASN A 8 -28.86 -2.24 13.63
C ASN A 8 -29.64 -1.06 13.04
N ARG A 9 -30.43 -0.35 13.87
CA ARG A 9 -31.20 0.81 13.41
C ARG A 9 -30.34 2.09 13.32
N GLU A 10 -29.35 2.24 14.18
CA GLU A 10 -28.46 3.41 14.23
C GLU A 10 -27.34 3.32 13.18
N TYR A 11 -26.87 2.11 12.83
CA TYR A 11 -25.66 1.94 11.98
C TYR A 11 -25.89 1.42 10.55
N ASN A 12 -27.00 0.74 10.22
CA ASN A 12 -27.19 0.20 8.85
C ASN A 12 -27.43 1.26 7.75
N ASN A 13 -27.75 2.51 8.11
CA ASN A 13 -28.22 3.52 7.15
C ASN A 13 -27.47 4.85 7.21
N GLN A 14 -26.33 4.93 7.90
CA GLN A 14 -25.49 6.13 7.87
C GLN A 14 -24.49 6.05 6.71
N ALA A 15 -24.43 7.11 5.90
CA ALA A 15 -23.45 7.21 4.82
C ALA A 15 -22.04 7.19 5.41
N ILE A 16 -21.30 6.15 5.05
CA ILE A 16 -19.95 5.88 5.51
C ILE A 16 -18.99 6.76 4.69
N TYR A 17 -18.48 7.83 5.30
CA TYR A 17 -17.41 8.62 4.69
C TYR A 17 -16.06 7.98 5.01
N THR A 18 -15.59 7.11 4.12
CA THR A 18 -14.20 6.65 4.13
C THR A 18 -13.30 7.72 3.53
N SER A 19 -12.37 8.24 4.32
CA SER A 19 -11.25 9.04 3.81
C SER A 19 -9.99 8.19 3.91
N GLY A 20 -9.42 7.88 2.75
CA GLY A 20 -8.16 7.15 2.60
C GLY A 20 -7.07 8.08 2.07
N PHE A 21 -5.85 7.97 2.62
CA PHE A 21 -4.68 8.59 2.03
C PHE A 21 -3.43 7.76 2.26
N TYR A 22 -2.50 7.81 1.30
CA TYR A 22 -1.21 7.13 1.42
C TYR A 22 -0.29 7.88 2.36
N ALA A 23 0.27 7.13 3.31
CA ALA A 23 1.41 7.56 4.10
C ALA A 23 2.70 7.31 3.31
N ASP A 24 3.54 8.32 3.22
CA ASP A 24 4.89 8.20 2.70
C ASP A 24 5.79 7.65 3.81
N PRO A 25 6.41 6.45 3.67
CA PRO A 25 7.21 5.86 4.75
C PRO A 25 8.37 6.72 5.25
N GLU A 26 8.77 7.76 4.51
CA GLU A 26 9.88 8.64 4.86
C GLU A 26 9.46 10.09 5.20
N ASP A 27 8.17 10.43 5.13
CA ASP A 27 7.67 11.80 5.43
C ASP A 27 6.64 11.81 6.57
N ASP A 28 7.16 11.63 7.79
CA ASP A 28 6.37 11.69 9.03
C ASP A 28 5.55 12.99 9.16
N LEU A 29 6.12 14.12 8.74
CA LEU A 29 5.45 15.42 8.86
C LEU A 29 4.26 15.51 7.91
N ALA A 30 4.43 15.10 6.65
CA ALA A 30 3.33 15.06 5.69
C ALA A 30 2.26 14.04 6.10
N ASN A 31 2.65 12.88 6.61
CA ASN A 31 1.71 11.85 7.10
C ASN A 31 0.88 12.37 8.27
N ARG A 32 1.54 12.96 9.27
CA ARG A 32 0.87 13.56 10.42
C ARG A 32 -0.07 14.68 9.99
N LYS A 33 0.36 15.54 9.06
CA LYS A 33 -0.46 16.62 8.53
C LYS A 33 -1.70 16.10 7.81
N LYS A 34 -1.56 15.10 6.93
CA LYS A 34 -2.70 14.47 6.24
C LYS A 34 -3.68 13.84 7.23
N LEU A 35 -3.16 13.12 8.24
CA LEU A 35 -3.98 12.54 9.31
C LEU A 35 -4.74 13.61 10.08
N PHE A 36 -4.05 14.68 10.48
CA PHE A 36 -4.65 15.82 11.16
C PHE A 36 -5.75 16.47 10.32
N ASP A 37 -5.48 16.77 9.05
CA ASP A 37 -6.44 17.42 8.14
C ASP A 37 -7.66 16.51 7.89
N ALA A 38 -7.44 15.20 7.73
CA ALA A 38 -8.50 14.21 7.54
C ALA A 38 -9.39 14.08 8.79
N LEU A 39 -8.80 13.92 9.98
CA LEU A 39 -9.55 13.83 11.23
C LEU A 39 -10.24 15.14 11.60
N LYS A 40 -9.63 16.28 11.31
CA LYS A 40 -10.26 17.59 11.50
C LYS A 40 -11.47 17.75 10.59
N SER A 41 -11.34 17.38 9.32
CA SER A 41 -12.47 17.34 8.38
C SER A 41 -13.57 16.40 8.87
N LEU A 42 -13.21 15.23 9.39
CA LEU A 42 -14.15 14.28 9.95
C LEU A 42 -14.92 14.89 11.13
N THR A 43 -14.23 15.42 12.14
CA THR A 43 -14.88 16.04 13.32
C THR A 43 -15.76 17.25 12.98
N ALA A 44 -15.48 17.93 11.86
CA ALA A 44 -16.29 19.06 11.40
C ALA A 44 -17.56 18.63 10.63
N ASN A 45 -17.56 17.43 10.05
CA ASN A 45 -18.64 16.95 9.17
C ASN A 45 -19.47 15.81 9.77
N GLN A 46 -19.05 15.23 10.89
CA GLN A 46 -19.72 14.11 11.58
C GLN A 46 -20.17 14.52 12.99
N THR A 47 -20.87 13.63 13.69
CA THR A 47 -21.23 13.81 15.11
C THR A 47 -20.37 12.92 15.99
N ASP A 48 -20.21 13.28 17.26
CA ASP A 48 -19.47 12.52 18.28
C ASP A 48 -20.10 11.15 18.62
N THR A 49 -21.33 10.93 18.15
CA THR A 49 -22.05 9.65 18.19
C THR A 49 -21.86 8.79 16.95
N SER A 50 -21.19 9.30 15.91
CA SER A 50 -20.86 8.54 14.70
C SER A 50 -19.74 7.53 15.03
N PRO A 51 -19.95 6.22 14.84
CA PRO A 51 -18.92 5.24 15.16
C PRO A 51 -17.85 5.24 14.07
N PHE A 52 -16.57 5.30 14.45
CA PHE A 52 -15.46 5.06 13.51
C PHE A 52 -14.18 4.60 14.19
N SER A 53 -13.33 3.97 13.38
CA SER A 53 -11.98 3.55 13.72
C SER A 53 -11.02 4.01 12.64
N LEU A 54 -9.75 4.16 13.02
CA LEU A 54 -8.67 4.36 12.06
C LEU A 54 -8.06 3.01 11.70
N GLN A 55 -7.94 2.74 10.41
CA GLN A 55 -7.27 1.56 9.89
C GLN A 55 -6.04 1.98 9.09
N ILE A 56 -4.92 1.38 9.43
CA ILE A 56 -3.67 1.44 8.69
C ILE A 56 -3.54 0.12 7.95
N MET A 57 -3.65 0.16 6.63
CA MET A 57 -3.41 -1.03 5.81
C MET A 57 -1.94 -1.10 5.46
N ALA A 58 -1.31 -2.26 5.68
CA ALA A 58 0.14 -2.43 5.57
C ALA A 58 0.70 -2.29 4.16
N THR A 59 -0.12 -2.22 3.15
CA THR A 59 0.41 -1.97 1.82
C THR A 59 0.62 -0.45 1.77
N ASN A 60 1.89 -0.05 1.95
CA ASN A 60 2.43 1.33 1.98
C ASN A 60 1.57 2.32 2.78
N SER A 61 0.90 1.79 3.80
CA SER A 61 0.17 2.53 4.80
C SER A 61 -0.84 3.50 4.22
N GLU A 62 -1.84 2.96 3.52
CA GLU A 62 -3.09 3.70 3.38
C GLU A 62 -3.74 3.85 4.75
N ILE A 63 -3.93 5.10 5.15
CA ILE A 63 -4.65 5.48 6.35
C ILE A 63 -6.09 5.68 5.95
N ASN A 64 -6.93 4.73 6.35
CA ASN A 64 -8.37 4.73 6.13
C ASN A 64 -9.10 5.09 7.43
N ILE A 65 -10.03 6.03 7.36
CA ILE A 65 -10.98 6.26 8.44
C ILE A 65 -12.26 5.51 8.07
N MET A 66 -12.62 4.47 8.82
CA MET A 66 -13.78 3.63 8.51
C MET A 66 -14.77 3.67 9.68
N PRO A 67 -16.06 3.91 9.43
CA PRO A 67 -17.08 3.72 10.44
C PRO A 67 -17.17 2.23 10.77
N LEU A 68 -16.89 1.89 12.04
CA LEU A 68 -16.81 0.54 12.59
C LEU A 68 -15.73 -0.38 11.94
N GLY A 69 -14.45 -0.03 11.98
CA GLY A 69 -13.38 -1.06 11.87
C GLY A 69 -13.40 -2.08 13.02
N LEU A 70 -14.34 -1.94 13.95
CA LEU A 70 -15.00 -3.03 14.65
C LEU A 70 -16.15 -3.58 13.80
N LEU A 71 -15.86 -4.38 12.77
CA LEU A 71 -16.87 -5.31 12.27
C LEU A 71 -17.13 -6.46 13.26
N ASP A 72 -16.40 -6.49 14.39
CA ASP A 72 -16.68 -7.41 15.48
C ASP A 72 -17.56 -6.77 16.57
N LEU A 73 -18.87 -6.98 16.43
CA LEU A 73 -19.87 -6.62 17.43
C LEU A 73 -19.60 -7.27 18.80
N ASN A 74 -18.84 -8.36 18.86
CA ASN A 74 -18.46 -8.98 20.13
C ASN A 74 -17.40 -8.15 20.84
N GLU A 75 -16.42 -7.58 20.13
CA GLU A 75 -15.42 -6.69 20.72
C GLU A 75 -16.09 -5.44 21.33
N LEU A 76 -17.11 -4.88 20.68
CA LEU A 76 -17.88 -3.77 21.24
C LEU A 76 -18.64 -4.18 22.52
N LYS A 77 -19.24 -5.38 22.52
CA LYS A 77 -19.93 -5.93 23.71
C LYS A 77 -18.95 -6.17 24.87
N GLU A 78 -17.74 -6.63 24.57
CA GLU A 78 -16.70 -6.82 25.58
C GLU A 78 -16.23 -5.49 26.18
N TYR A 79 -16.01 -4.48 25.34
CA TYR A 79 -15.69 -3.13 25.81
C TYR A 79 -16.78 -2.58 26.74
N GLU A 80 -18.06 -2.67 26.35
CA GLU A 80 -19.17 -2.22 27.21
C GLU A 80 -19.23 -2.99 28.54
N ARG A 81 -19.01 -4.31 28.50
CA ARG A 81 -18.97 -5.16 29.70
C ARG A 81 -17.86 -4.71 30.64
N ASP A 82 -16.67 -4.44 30.11
CA ASP A 82 -15.52 -4.02 30.88
C ASP A 82 -15.73 -2.63 31.50
N GLN A 83 -16.29 -1.67 30.75
CA GLN A 83 -16.63 -0.35 31.27
C GLN A 83 -17.67 -0.42 32.39
N ARG A 84 -18.73 -1.24 32.21
CA ARG A 84 -19.74 -1.49 33.25
C ARG A 84 -19.13 -2.15 34.49
N SER A 85 -18.14 -3.02 34.33
CA SER A 85 -17.43 -3.64 35.46
C SER A 85 -16.59 -2.63 36.26
N LYS A 86 -15.98 -1.65 35.57
CA LYS A 86 -15.07 -0.66 36.18
C LYS A 86 -15.80 0.51 36.81
N HIS A 87 -16.86 0.99 36.18
CA HIS A 87 -17.56 2.22 36.56
C HIS A 87 -18.96 1.98 37.17
N GLY A 88 -19.46 0.74 37.11
CA GLY A 88 -20.77 0.37 37.63
C GLY A 88 -21.93 0.77 36.71
N LEU A 89 -23.13 0.27 37.00
CA LEU A 89 -24.33 0.44 36.15
C LEU A 89 -24.84 1.89 36.03
N ASN A 90 -24.45 2.79 36.95
CA ASN A 90 -24.94 4.17 37.03
C ASN A 90 -23.95 5.21 36.47
N HIS A 91 -22.73 4.79 36.12
CA HIS A 91 -21.67 5.63 35.51
C HIS A 91 -21.05 4.93 34.30
N ALA A 92 -21.85 4.17 33.54
CA ALA A 92 -21.41 3.67 32.26
C ALA A 92 -21.13 4.87 31.35
N ASP A 93 -19.87 5.11 31.06
CA ASP A 93 -19.48 6.04 30.01
C ASP A 93 -19.98 5.46 28.69
N ASP A 94 -21.03 6.07 28.11
CA ASP A 94 -21.62 5.68 26.82
C ASP A 94 -20.69 6.04 25.63
N SER A 95 -19.47 6.47 25.92
CA SER A 95 -18.48 6.85 24.92
C SER A 95 -18.02 5.67 24.08
N LEU A 96 -17.93 5.90 22.76
CA LEU A 96 -17.57 4.89 21.78
C LEU A 96 -16.04 4.74 21.73
N PRO A 97 -15.51 3.51 21.71
CA PRO A 97 -14.06 3.30 21.65
C PRO A 97 -13.48 3.80 20.32
N LEU A 98 -12.41 4.59 20.40
CA LEU A 98 -11.60 4.98 19.26
C LEU A 98 -10.43 4.00 19.13
N VAL A 99 -10.50 3.15 18.11
CA VAL A 99 -9.49 2.13 17.83
C VAL A 99 -8.67 2.53 16.62
N VAL A 100 -7.35 2.38 16.74
CA VAL A 100 -6.43 2.36 15.59
C VAL A 100 -6.05 0.91 15.36
N GLN A 101 -6.14 0.44 14.11
CA GLN A 101 -5.76 -0.91 13.74
C GLN A 101 -4.72 -0.95 12.63
N TYR A 102 -3.85 -1.95 12.64
CA TYR A 102 -2.91 -2.28 11.59
C TYR A 102 -3.26 -3.65 11.00
N ALA A 103 -3.47 -3.68 9.69
CA ALA A 103 -3.73 -4.92 8.95
C ALA A 103 -2.54 -5.24 8.04
N PRO A 104 -1.64 -6.16 8.42
CA PRO A 104 -0.55 -6.63 7.57
C PRO A 104 -1.06 -7.26 6.28
N HIS A 105 -0.32 -7.08 5.19
CA HIS A 105 -0.62 -7.64 3.87
C HIS A 105 0.17 -8.94 3.60
N THR A 106 0.87 -9.45 4.61
CA THR A 106 1.63 -10.70 4.56
C THR A 106 0.74 -11.88 4.97
N GLU A 107 1.01 -13.06 4.42
CA GLU A 107 0.19 -14.27 4.62
C GLU A 107 0.03 -14.66 6.11
N ASP A 108 1.11 -14.54 6.90
CA ASP A 108 1.12 -14.82 8.34
C ASP A 108 0.84 -13.57 9.21
N GLY A 109 0.52 -12.44 8.59
CA GLY A 109 0.31 -11.18 9.26
C GLY A 109 -0.96 -11.19 10.12
N GLN A 110 -0.83 -10.82 11.40
CA GLN A 110 -1.98 -10.66 12.29
C GLN A 110 -2.43 -9.21 12.40
N VAL A 111 -3.74 -9.00 12.41
CA VAL A 111 -4.33 -7.68 12.66
C VAL A 111 -4.00 -7.25 14.08
N GLU A 112 -3.35 -6.09 14.21
CA GLU A 112 -3.08 -5.47 15.50
C GLU A 112 -4.06 -4.34 15.76
N LYS A 113 -4.59 -4.24 16.98
CA LYS A 113 -5.53 -3.19 17.36
C LYS A 113 -5.07 -2.51 18.64
N GLN A 114 -5.23 -1.20 18.70
CA GLN A 114 -4.95 -0.41 19.88
C GLN A 114 -6.08 0.59 20.14
N LEU A 115 -6.67 0.50 21.34
CA LEU A 115 -7.60 1.50 21.85
C LEU A 115 -6.79 2.75 22.23
N VAL A 116 -7.11 3.89 21.61
CA VAL A 116 -6.37 5.15 21.81
C VAL A 116 -7.17 6.21 22.56
N GLY A 117 -8.45 5.94 22.85
CA GLY A 117 -9.36 6.81 23.60
C GLY A 117 -10.79 6.56 23.16
N THR A 118 -11.62 7.61 23.17
CA THR A 118 -13.00 7.56 22.68
C THR A 118 -13.26 8.53 21.52
N VAL A 119 -14.34 8.30 20.77
CA VAL A 119 -14.79 9.22 19.73
C VAL A 119 -15.15 10.58 20.33
N GLN A 120 -15.81 10.59 21.48
CA GLN A 120 -16.21 11.79 22.20
C GLN A 120 -14.99 12.62 22.64
N GLU A 121 -13.91 11.98 23.10
CA GLU A 121 -12.66 12.67 23.41
C GLU A 121 -12.01 13.30 22.18
N LEU A 122 -12.06 12.63 21.02
CA LEU A 122 -11.54 13.19 19.77
C LEU A 122 -12.32 14.43 19.33
N PHE A 123 -13.64 14.46 19.56
CA PHE A 123 -14.49 15.60 19.22
C PHE A 123 -14.38 16.74 20.24
N GLY A 124 -14.34 16.42 21.54
CA GLY A 124 -14.30 17.40 22.63
C GLY A 124 -12.91 17.96 22.92
N ASN A 125 -11.85 17.21 22.61
CA ASN A 125 -10.45 17.56 22.91
C ASN A 125 -9.49 17.14 21.79
N PHE A 126 -9.82 17.56 20.57
CA PHE A 126 -9.10 17.18 19.34
C PHE A 126 -7.58 17.32 19.43
N ASN A 127 -7.07 18.46 19.92
CA ASN A 127 -5.63 18.74 19.95
C ASN A 127 -4.83 17.83 20.89
N GLN A 128 -5.45 17.32 21.96
CA GLN A 128 -4.79 16.36 22.84
C GLN A 128 -4.93 14.94 22.27
N GLN A 129 -6.11 14.61 21.75
CA GLN A 129 -6.41 13.27 21.27
C GLN A 129 -5.66 12.91 19.98
N ILE A 130 -5.43 13.89 19.10
CA ILE A 130 -4.69 13.67 17.85
C ILE A 130 -3.25 13.21 18.08
N GLU A 131 -2.61 13.60 19.19
CA GLU A 131 -1.26 13.15 19.50
C GLU A 131 -1.21 11.67 19.86
N LEU A 132 -2.21 11.17 20.59
CA LEU A 132 -2.33 9.75 20.93
C LEU A 132 -2.61 8.91 19.68
N VAL A 133 -3.54 9.38 18.84
CA VAL A 133 -3.83 8.75 17.55
C VAL A 133 -2.56 8.72 16.68
N TRP A 134 -1.84 9.85 16.57
CA TRP A 134 -0.62 9.93 15.77
C TRP A 134 0.47 9.00 16.27
N GLN A 135 0.72 8.92 17.59
CA GLN A 135 1.73 8.02 18.15
C GLN A 135 1.46 6.56 17.78
N THR A 136 0.21 6.12 17.90
CA THR A 136 -0.18 4.75 17.51
C THR A 136 -0.08 4.54 16.00
N VAL A 137 -0.60 5.48 15.20
CA VAL A 137 -0.49 5.42 13.74
C VAL A 137 0.98 5.35 13.31
N HIS A 138 1.84 6.21 13.84
CA HIS A 138 3.27 6.26 13.55
C HIS A 138 3.97 4.95 13.89
N GLY A 139 3.65 4.34 15.04
CA GLY A 139 4.13 3.01 15.39
C GLY A 139 3.74 1.94 14.37
N PHE A 140 2.51 1.98 13.87
CA PHE A 140 2.06 1.07 12.80
C PHE A 140 2.70 1.38 11.44
N LEU A 141 2.95 2.65 11.10
CA LEU A 141 3.71 3.02 9.90
C LEU A 141 5.15 2.46 9.96
N GLN A 142 5.79 2.51 11.13
CA GLN A 142 7.13 1.97 11.32
C GLN A 142 7.16 0.44 11.18
N LYS A 143 6.22 -0.27 11.82
CA LYS A 143 6.06 -1.72 11.62
C LYS A 143 5.85 -2.05 10.16
N ASN A 144 5.06 -1.24 9.48
CA ASN A 144 4.81 -1.45 8.08
C ASN A 144 6.06 -1.33 7.21
N PHE A 145 6.85 -0.29 7.46
CA PHE A 145 8.11 -0.10 6.76
C PHE A 145 9.09 -1.26 7.04
N GLN A 146 9.10 -1.80 8.25
CA GLN A 146 9.89 -3.01 8.57
C GLN A 146 9.46 -4.20 7.72
N THR A 147 8.15 -4.45 7.59
CA THR A 147 7.62 -5.52 6.72
C THR A 147 8.08 -5.33 5.26
N LEU A 148 7.93 -4.11 4.72
CA LEU A 148 8.38 -3.79 3.36
C LEU A 148 9.89 -4.06 3.18
N THR A 149 10.72 -3.61 4.13
CA THR A 149 12.18 -3.83 4.05
C THR A 149 12.56 -5.31 4.13
N ALA A 150 11.80 -6.13 4.87
CA ALA A 150 12.02 -7.57 4.94
C ALA A 150 11.69 -8.24 3.60
N VAL A 151 10.53 -7.94 3.01
CA VAL A 151 10.13 -8.43 1.69
C VAL A 151 11.18 -8.04 0.63
N CYS A 152 11.63 -6.77 0.62
CA CYS A 152 12.68 -6.35 -0.31
C CYS A 152 14.01 -7.08 -0.07
N ALA A 153 14.37 -7.39 1.18
CA ALA A 153 15.60 -8.11 1.47
C ALA A 153 15.57 -9.53 0.90
N ASP A 154 14.43 -10.21 0.98
CA ASP A 154 14.21 -11.54 0.38
C ASP A 154 14.31 -11.48 -1.15
N LEU A 155 13.61 -10.54 -1.79
CA LEU A 155 13.71 -10.31 -3.25
C LEU A 155 15.16 -10.01 -3.70
N ILE A 156 15.92 -9.24 -2.91
CA ILE A 156 17.32 -8.94 -3.22
C ILE A 156 18.20 -10.19 -3.09
N ALA A 157 17.90 -11.07 -2.13
CA ALA A 157 18.59 -12.35 -1.99
C ALA A 157 18.30 -13.24 -3.20
N ASP A 158 17.03 -13.41 -3.56
CA ASP A 158 16.58 -14.21 -4.70
C ASP A 158 17.17 -13.72 -6.02
N SER A 159 17.22 -12.39 -6.22
CA SER A 159 17.82 -11.82 -7.42
C SER A 159 19.31 -12.15 -7.58
N LYS A 160 20.05 -12.39 -6.49
CA LYS A 160 21.45 -12.85 -6.58
C LYS A 160 21.55 -14.29 -7.07
N ASP A 161 20.60 -15.14 -6.73
CA ASP A 161 20.52 -16.51 -7.25
C ASP A 161 20.10 -16.50 -8.73
N VAL A 162 19.09 -15.69 -9.09
CA VAL A 162 18.66 -15.51 -10.48
C VAL A 162 19.79 -14.96 -11.35
N ASN A 163 20.53 -13.94 -10.88
CA ASN A 163 21.70 -13.41 -11.59
C ASN A 163 22.76 -14.50 -11.84
N ARG A 164 23.07 -15.32 -10.83
CA ARG A 164 24.00 -16.45 -10.98
C ARG A 164 23.53 -17.46 -12.04
N GLN A 165 22.22 -17.71 -12.14
CA GLN A 165 21.65 -18.59 -13.16
C GLN A 165 21.78 -17.99 -14.57
N TYR A 166 21.51 -16.68 -14.73
CA TYR A 166 21.71 -15.99 -16.00
C TYR A 166 23.18 -15.99 -16.42
N GLN A 167 24.10 -15.66 -15.51
CA GLN A 167 25.55 -15.72 -15.78
C GLN A 167 25.99 -17.13 -16.19
N ALA A 168 25.50 -18.18 -15.52
CA ALA A 168 25.85 -19.56 -15.84
C ALA A 168 25.28 -20.03 -17.20
N THR A 169 24.18 -19.42 -17.65
CA THR A 169 23.52 -19.72 -18.93
C THR A 169 24.19 -18.96 -20.06
N PHE A 170 24.23 -17.63 -19.98
CA PHE A 170 24.77 -16.78 -21.04
C PHE A 170 26.30 -16.83 -21.11
N GLY A 171 27.01 -16.98 -19.99
CA GLY A 171 28.48 -17.06 -19.97
C GLY A 171 29.08 -18.32 -20.63
N LYS A 172 28.25 -19.28 -21.05
CA LYS A 172 28.68 -20.47 -21.80
C LYS A 172 28.38 -20.37 -23.30
N MET A 173 27.65 -19.35 -23.71
CA MET A 173 27.23 -19.14 -25.10
C MET A 173 28.24 -18.25 -25.81
N ALA A 174 28.35 -18.41 -27.14
CA ALA A 174 29.11 -17.48 -27.99
C ALA A 174 28.27 -16.23 -28.31
N ALA A 175 28.93 -15.12 -28.65
CA ALA A 175 28.25 -13.86 -29.00
C ALA A 175 27.20 -14.00 -30.13
N SER A 176 27.41 -14.91 -31.09
CA SER A 176 26.43 -15.21 -32.14
C SER A 176 25.16 -15.88 -31.62
N GLU A 177 25.26 -16.68 -30.55
CA GLU A 177 24.12 -17.34 -29.91
C GLU A 177 23.33 -16.34 -29.04
N TRP A 178 24.00 -15.33 -28.47
CA TRP A 178 23.32 -14.23 -27.79
C TRP A 178 22.45 -13.41 -28.75
N GLU A 179 22.98 -13.04 -29.92
CA GLU A 179 22.21 -12.28 -30.90
C GLU A 179 20.96 -13.03 -31.38
N GLU A 180 21.06 -14.35 -31.56
CA GLU A 180 19.91 -15.20 -31.93
C GLU A 180 18.84 -15.26 -30.82
N GLN A 181 19.24 -15.36 -29.54
CA GLN A 181 18.29 -15.47 -28.43
C GLN A 181 17.73 -14.13 -27.96
N LEU A 182 18.55 -13.08 -27.95
CA LEU A 182 18.20 -11.76 -27.41
C LEU A 182 17.62 -10.84 -28.49
N GLY A 183 17.92 -11.10 -29.77
CA GLY A 183 17.52 -10.25 -30.89
C GLY A 183 18.34 -8.97 -31.04
N PHE A 184 19.46 -8.84 -30.32
CA PHE A 184 20.43 -7.75 -30.44
C PHE A 184 21.84 -8.22 -30.07
N THR A 185 22.86 -7.52 -30.57
CA THR A 185 24.26 -7.79 -30.24
C THR A 185 24.60 -7.31 -28.83
N LEU A 186 25.20 -8.17 -28.01
CA LEU A 186 25.68 -7.87 -26.67
C LEU A 186 27.21 -8.04 -26.61
N ASP A 187 27.92 -7.02 -26.12
CA ASP A 187 29.36 -7.12 -25.91
C ASP A 187 29.68 -7.97 -24.68
N ASP A 188 30.75 -8.78 -24.74
CA ASP A 188 31.19 -9.62 -23.60
C ASP A 188 31.37 -8.80 -22.31
N SER A 189 31.84 -7.54 -22.43
CA SER A 189 32.02 -6.63 -21.30
C SER A 189 30.73 -6.14 -20.66
N GLU A 190 29.59 -6.29 -21.35
CA GLU A 190 28.26 -5.88 -20.87
C GLU A 190 27.47 -7.06 -20.28
N LEU A 191 27.95 -8.29 -20.42
CA LEU A 191 27.25 -9.50 -19.99
C LEU A 191 26.85 -9.46 -18.51
N ASP A 192 27.75 -9.02 -17.63
CA ASP A 192 27.46 -8.93 -16.20
C ASP A 192 26.36 -7.91 -15.90
N GLN A 193 26.40 -6.76 -16.57
CA GLN A 193 25.36 -5.73 -16.45
C GLN A 193 24.02 -6.24 -16.98
N PHE A 194 24.03 -6.97 -18.09
CA PHE A 194 22.83 -7.56 -18.69
C PHE A 194 22.21 -8.61 -17.76
N CYS A 195 23.00 -9.54 -17.21
CA CYS A 195 22.51 -10.55 -16.28
C CYS A 195 21.95 -9.91 -15.00
N GLN A 196 22.61 -8.86 -14.50
CA GLN A 196 22.12 -8.09 -13.37
C GLN A 196 20.78 -7.40 -13.66
N TYR A 197 20.64 -6.77 -14.83
CA TYR A 197 19.39 -6.17 -15.29
C TYR A 197 18.27 -7.19 -15.42
N MET A 198 18.53 -8.34 -16.04
CA MET A 198 17.55 -9.41 -16.20
C MET A 198 17.10 -9.95 -14.84
N ALA A 199 18.01 -10.07 -13.88
CA ALA A 199 17.67 -10.47 -12.52
C ALA A 199 16.84 -9.41 -11.78
N ASP A 200 17.09 -8.11 -11.99
CA ASP A 200 16.22 -7.04 -11.47
C ASP A 200 14.81 -7.11 -12.09
N MET A 201 14.72 -7.29 -13.42
CA MET A 201 13.44 -7.38 -14.12
C MET A 201 12.65 -8.63 -13.73
N HIS A 202 13.34 -9.74 -13.42
CA HIS A 202 12.70 -10.95 -12.90
C HIS A 202 11.96 -10.67 -11.58
N GLU A 203 12.61 -10.00 -10.63
CA GLU A 203 11.98 -9.64 -9.36
C GLU A 203 10.86 -8.61 -9.53
N VAL A 204 11.05 -7.62 -10.41
CA VAL A 204 9.98 -6.66 -10.75
C VAL A 204 8.77 -7.40 -11.33
N GLN A 205 8.98 -8.36 -12.21
CA GLN A 205 7.88 -9.15 -12.77
C GLN A 205 7.18 -9.98 -11.69
N ALA A 206 7.91 -10.53 -10.71
CA ALA A 206 7.30 -11.25 -9.59
C ALA A 206 6.39 -10.33 -8.75
N ILE A 207 6.86 -9.12 -8.42
CA ILE A 207 6.05 -8.10 -7.72
C ILE A 207 4.79 -7.76 -8.54
N VAL A 208 4.96 -7.48 -9.83
CA VAL A 208 3.86 -7.10 -10.74
C VAL A 208 2.83 -8.21 -10.91
N LEU A 209 3.27 -9.47 -11.04
CA LEU A 209 2.38 -10.62 -11.16
C LEU A 209 1.62 -10.89 -9.86
N SER A 210 2.25 -10.69 -8.70
CA SER A 210 1.59 -10.78 -7.39
C SER A 210 0.47 -9.75 -7.28
N ALA A 211 0.77 -8.48 -7.59
CA ALA A 211 -0.21 -7.40 -7.62
C ALA A 211 -1.33 -7.66 -8.65
N GLY A 212 -0.98 -8.21 -9.81
CA GLY A 212 -1.91 -8.56 -10.88
C GLY A 212 -2.85 -9.71 -10.50
N ALA A 213 -2.35 -10.72 -9.80
CA ALA A 213 -3.16 -11.81 -9.27
C ALA A 213 -4.19 -11.30 -8.24
N PHE A 214 -3.75 -10.45 -7.30
CA PHE A 214 -4.66 -9.80 -6.36
C PHE A 214 -5.74 -8.98 -7.08
N ALA A 215 -5.34 -8.12 -8.01
CA ALA A 215 -6.29 -7.27 -8.73
C ALA A 215 -7.28 -8.09 -9.59
N ASN A 216 -6.82 -9.18 -10.22
CA ASN A 216 -7.70 -10.07 -10.97
C ASN A 216 -8.71 -10.79 -10.06
N HIS A 217 -8.29 -11.30 -8.90
CA HIS A 217 -9.16 -12.09 -8.02
C HIS A 217 -10.08 -11.22 -7.15
N GLU A 218 -9.52 -10.21 -6.47
CA GLU A 218 -10.23 -9.43 -5.45
C GLU A 218 -10.98 -8.23 -6.03
N LEU A 219 -10.47 -7.63 -7.12
CA LEU A 219 -11.04 -6.39 -7.68
C LEU A 219 -11.88 -6.64 -8.91
N LEU A 220 -11.34 -7.36 -9.90
CA LEU A 220 -12.05 -7.68 -11.13
C LEU A 220 -13.10 -8.78 -10.87
N GLY A 221 -12.66 -9.95 -10.40
CA GLY A 221 -13.51 -11.12 -10.23
C GLY A 221 -14.27 -11.44 -11.52
N ASP A 222 -15.59 -11.57 -11.43
CA ASP A 222 -16.48 -11.81 -12.58
C ASP A 222 -16.97 -10.52 -13.26
N ASN A 223 -16.62 -9.34 -12.73
CA ASN A 223 -17.09 -8.07 -13.26
C ASN A 223 -16.29 -7.62 -14.48
N SER A 224 -16.89 -6.79 -15.33
CA SER A 224 -16.15 -6.04 -16.33
C SER A 224 -15.27 -4.96 -15.68
N PHE A 225 -14.20 -4.57 -16.39
CA PHE A 225 -13.33 -3.48 -15.92
C PHE A 225 -14.10 -2.17 -15.71
N THR A 226 -15.07 -1.87 -16.58
CA THR A 226 -15.91 -0.67 -16.46
C THR A 226 -16.80 -0.70 -15.22
N GLU A 227 -17.39 -1.85 -14.88
CA GLU A 227 -18.17 -2.03 -13.65
C GLU A 227 -17.29 -1.87 -12.41
N MET A 228 -16.10 -2.48 -12.40
CA MET A 228 -15.13 -2.33 -11.32
C MET A 228 -14.70 -0.87 -11.13
N MET A 229 -14.38 -0.14 -12.20
CA MET A 229 -13.97 1.27 -12.12
C MET A 229 -15.12 2.23 -11.77
N SER A 230 -16.37 1.83 -12.03
CA SER A 230 -17.55 2.60 -11.63
C SER A 230 -17.84 2.48 -10.13
N ASP A 231 -17.45 1.36 -9.51
CA ASP A 231 -17.52 1.17 -8.07
C ASP A 231 -16.43 2.00 -7.35
N ASN A 232 -16.85 2.84 -6.40
CA ASN A 232 -15.95 3.76 -5.70
C ASN A 232 -14.91 3.02 -4.84
N VAL A 233 -15.29 1.90 -4.23
CA VAL A 233 -14.40 1.14 -3.33
C VAL A 233 -13.35 0.43 -4.17
N ARG A 234 -13.78 -0.36 -5.15
CA ARG A 234 -12.87 -1.10 -6.05
C ARG A 234 -11.95 -0.18 -6.83
N ARG A 235 -12.46 0.94 -7.35
CA ARG A 235 -11.62 1.94 -8.01
C ARG A 235 -10.54 2.49 -7.08
N SER A 236 -10.89 2.81 -5.84
CA SER A 236 -9.93 3.29 -4.85
C SER A 236 -8.87 2.22 -4.55
N THR A 237 -9.30 0.97 -4.40
CA THR A 237 -8.40 -0.17 -4.17
C THR A 237 -7.48 -0.45 -5.36
N VAL A 238 -7.90 -0.19 -6.61
CA VAL A 238 -6.99 -0.30 -7.77
C VAL A 238 -5.84 0.69 -7.67
N PHE A 239 -6.13 1.95 -7.34
CA PHE A 239 -5.06 2.96 -7.15
C PHE A 239 -4.19 2.66 -5.94
N TRP A 240 -4.76 1.97 -4.96
CA TRP A 240 -4.00 1.43 -3.84
C TRP A 240 -3.03 0.35 -4.27
N VAL A 241 -3.46 -0.64 -5.05
CA VAL A 241 -2.54 -1.66 -5.60
C VAL A 241 -1.41 -0.99 -6.41
N LEU A 242 -1.72 0.04 -7.20
CA LEU A 242 -0.72 0.77 -8.00
C LEU A 242 0.35 1.43 -7.14
N ASP A 243 -0.06 2.22 -6.15
CA ASP A 243 0.90 2.89 -5.25
C ASP A 243 1.75 1.89 -4.48
N ASN A 244 1.15 0.75 -4.13
CA ASN A 244 1.85 -0.31 -3.43
C ASN A 244 2.93 -0.98 -4.24
N THR A 245 2.56 -1.41 -5.43
CA THR A 245 3.48 -2.00 -6.40
C THR A 245 4.63 -1.03 -6.71
N PHE A 246 4.34 0.27 -6.81
CA PHE A 246 5.36 1.30 -7.01
C PHE A 246 6.40 1.32 -5.88
N TYR A 247 5.95 1.39 -4.62
CA TYR A 247 6.87 1.49 -3.50
C TYR A 247 7.67 0.19 -3.30
N GLU A 248 7.07 -0.98 -3.50
CA GLU A 248 7.82 -2.25 -3.47
C GLU A 248 8.97 -2.25 -4.49
N ILE A 249 8.69 -1.87 -5.73
CA ILE A 249 9.71 -1.74 -6.79
C ILE A 249 10.74 -0.66 -6.42
N PHE A 250 10.30 0.51 -5.98
CA PHE A 250 11.19 1.61 -5.64
C PHE A 250 12.15 1.25 -4.50
N TYR A 251 11.63 0.65 -3.41
CA TYR A 251 12.44 0.25 -2.26
C TYR A 251 13.32 -0.95 -2.56
N TYR A 252 12.88 -1.88 -3.42
CA TYR A 252 13.74 -2.93 -3.95
C TYR A 252 15.02 -2.34 -4.58
N PHE A 253 14.86 -1.42 -5.53
CA PHE A 253 16.00 -0.75 -6.18
C PHE A 253 16.80 0.11 -5.21
N LEU A 254 16.15 0.89 -4.34
CA LEU A 254 16.82 1.73 -3.35
C LEU A 254 17.69 0.88 -2.42
N LEU A 255 17.14 -0.16 -1.82
CA LEU A 255 17.84 -1.00 -0.84
C LEU A 255 18.94 -1.83 -1.47
N ARG A 256 18.72 -2.32 -2.70
CA ARG A 256 19.72 -3.08 -3.46
C ARG A 256 20.94 -2.23 -3.80
N TYR A 257 20.72 -1.00 -4.22
CA TYR A 257 21.77 -0.18 -4.85
C TYR A 257 22.29 0.96 -3.97
N GLN A 258 21.64 1.32 -2.86
CA GLN A 258 22.04 2.46 -2.02
C GLN A 258 23.52 2.45 -1.58
N ALA A 259 24.13 1.28 -1.41
CA ALA A 259 25.52 1.14 -1.01
C ALA A 259 26.53 1.37 -2.16
N ARG A 260 26.07 1.46 -3.41
CA ARG A 260 26.93 1.63 -4.60
C ARG A 260 27.62 2.99 -4.64
N HIS A 261 26.95 4.05 -4.19
CA HIS A 261 27.49 5.41 -4.19
C HIS A 261 26.82 6.25 -3.09
N GLU A 262 27.60 7.07 -2.38
CA GLU A 262 27.15 7.86 -1.21
C GLU A 262 25.92 8.76 -1.48
N LYS A 263 25.79 9.27 -2.72
CA LYS A 263 24.69 10.16 -3.13
C LYS A 263 23.49 9.45 -3.76
N LEU A 264 23.60 8.16 -4.10
CA LEU A 264 22.57 7.47 -4.89
C LEU A 264 21.25 7.36 -4.12
N ALA A 265 21.30 6.96 -2.85
CA ALA A 265 20.09 6.85 -2.04
C ALA A 265 19.33 8.18 -1.93
N LYS A 266 20.05 9.28 -1.72
CA LYS A 266 19.46 10.63 -1.69
C LYS A 266 18.90 11.02 -3.06
N TYR A 267 19.60 10.71 -4.13
CA TYR A 267 19.16 10.98 -5.49
C TYR A 267 17.84 10.26 -5.82
N LEU A 268 17.76 8.95 -5.58
CA LEU A 268 16.55 8.16 -5.83
C LEU A 268 15.36 8.68 -5.02
N ARG A 269 15.56 9.02 -3.74
CA ARG A 269 14.52 9.64 -2.89
C ARG A 269 14.00 10.94 -3.47
N HIS A 270 14.87 11.79 -4.05
CA HIS A 270 14.42 13.00 -4.72
C HIS A 270 13.60 12.72 -5.99
N GLN A 271 13.89 11.64 -6.71
CA GLN A 271 13.14 11.25 -7.92
C GLN A 271 11.79 10.59 -7.59
N ARG A 272 11.67 9.95 -6.42
CA ARG A 272 10.48 9.19 -5.99
C ARG A 272 9.16 9.93 -6.23
N GLN A 273 9.06 11.18 -5.81
CA GLN A 273 7.83 11.97 -5.92
C GLN A 273 7.43 12.22 -7.38
N THR A 274 8.40 12.42 -8.27
CA THR A 274 8.14 12.57 -9.70
C THR A 274 7.74 11.24 -10.33
N LEU A 275 8.43 10.16 -9.98
CA LEU A 275 8.16 8.82 -10.50
C LEU A 275 6.74 8.33 -10.15
N ILE A 276 6.31 8.46 -8.90
CA ILE A 276 4.97 8.03 -8.49
C ILE A 276 3.87 8.85 -9.17
N VAL A 277 4.07 10.16 -9.35
CA VAL A 277 3.11 11.03 -10.04
C VAL A 277 3.00 10.65 -11.52
N ASN A 278 4.13 10.40 -12.18
CA ASN A 278 4.15 9.98 -13.59
C ASN A 278 3.47 8.61 -13.75
N MET A 279 3.78 7.65 -12.89
CA MET A 279 3.14 6.32 -12.85
C MET A 279 1.63 6.44 -12.70
N ARG A 280 1.14 7.22 -11.72
CA ARG A 280 -0.30 7.42 -11.49
C ARG A 280 -1.00 8.02 -12.71
N ASN A 281 -0.38 9.02 -13.34
CA ASN A 281 -0.93 9.66 -14.54
C ASN A 281 -1.02 8.67 -15.71
N ASP A 282 0.02 7.86 -15.94
CA ASP A 282 0.01 6.82 -16.98
C ASP A 282 -1.06 5.77 -16.70
N ALA A 283 -1.12 5.26 -15.47
CA ALA A 283 -2.13 4.29 -15.04
C ALA A 283 -3.56 4.83 -15.26
N PHE A 284 -3.81 6.09 -14.87
CA PHE A 284 -5.10 6.74 -15.05
C PHE A 284 -5.47 6.89 -16.53
N GLN A 285 -4.54 7.34 -17.37
CA GLN A 285 -4.77 7.46 -18.82
C GLN A 285 -5.07 6.09 -19.46
N ARG A 286 -4.36 5.04 -19.06
CA ARG A 286 -4.63 3.67 -19.53
C ARG A 286 -5.99 3.19 -19.08
N ALA A 287 -6.36 3.43 -17.82
CA ALA A 287 -7.67 3.06 -17.30
C ALA A 287 -8.80 3.76 -18.07
N GLN A 288 -8.64 5.06 -18.39
CA GLN A 288 -9.60 5.80 -19.21
C GLN A 288 -9.80 5.15 -20.59
N ARG A 289 -8.71 4.84 -21.31
CA ARG A 289 -8.79 4.17 -22.62
C ARG A 289 -9.49 2.81 -22.55
N LEU A 290 -9.25 2.06 -21.48
CA LEU A 290 -9.92 0.77 -21.26
C LEU A 290 -11.42 0.93 -21.00
N THR A 291 -11.83 1.95 -20.25
CA THR A 291 -13.26 2.24 -20.03
C THR A 291 -13.97 2.76 -21.28
N GLU A 292 -13.26 3.43 -22.19
CA GLU A 292 -13.79 3.89 -23.48
C GLU A 292 -14.02 2.73 -24.48
N THR A 293 -13.44 1.55 -24.22
CA THR A 293 -13.56 0.36 -25.08
C THR A 293 -14.08 -0.85 -24.28
N PRO A 294 -15.38 -0.89 -23.91
CA PRO A 294 -15.92 -1.82 -22.90
C PRO A 294 -15.86 -3.31 -23.27
N GLN A 295 -15.58 -3.64 -24.54
CA GLN A 295 -15.54 -5.04 -25.02
C GLN A 295 -14.19 -5.72 -24.78
N LEU A 296 -13.16 -5.00 -24.32
CA LEU A 296 -11.86 -5.57 -24.03
C LEU A 296 -11.87 -6.25 -22.66
N LYS A 297 -11.64 -7.57 -22.64
CA LYS A 297 -11.27 -8.27 -21.41
C LYS A 297 -9.93 -7.72 -20.93
N VAL A 298 -9.91 -7.10 -19.76
CA VAL A 298 -8.69 -6.56 -19.17
C VAL A 298 -7.93 -7.69 -18.49
N ASP A 299 -6.64 -7.77 -18.79
CA ASP A 299 -5.68 -8.61 -18.08
C ASP A 299 -4.85 -7.70 -17.17
N PHE A 300 -5.03 -7.81 -15.86
CA PHE A 300 -4.29 -7.00 -14.89
C PHE A 300 -2.79 -7.27 -14.91
N ASN A 301 -2.36 -8.48 -15.28
CA ASN A 301 -0.93 -8.77 -15.39
C ASN A 301 -0.32 -7.91 -16.48
N LYS A 302 -0.97 -7.84 -17.65
CA LYS A 302 -0.55 -6.96 -18.74
C LYS A 302 -0.67 -5.49 -18.36
N TYR A 303 -1.79 -5.07 -17.77
CA TYR A 303 -2.02 -3.68 -17.39
C TYR A 303 -0.93 -3.16 -16.44
N LEU A 304 -0.59 -3.93 -15.39
CA LEU A 304 0.44 -3.55 -14.44
C LEU A 304 1.86 -3.68 -15.04
N THR A 305 2.13 -4.70 -15.86
CA THR A 305 3.42 -4.83 -16.56
C THR A 305 3.69 -3.61 -17.44
N ASP A 306 2.70 -3.17 -18.22
CA ASP A 306 2.85 -2.01 -19.09
C ASP A 306 3.08 -0.68 -18.32
N ILE A 307 2.72 -0.63 -17.04
CA ILE A 307 2.91 0.53 -16.16
C ILE A 307 4.27 0.46 -15.45
N PHE A 308 4.65 -0.70 -14.91
CA PHE A 308 5.77 -0.82 -13.98
C PHE A 308 7.09 -1.21 -14.61
N ILE A 309 7.11 -1.88 -15.77
CA ILE A 309 8.37 -2.13 -16.49
C ILE A 309 9.05 -0.81 -16.86
N PRO A 310 8.37 0.20 -17.44
CA PRO A 310 9.00 1.50 -17.70
C PRO A 310 9.55 2.19 -16.44
N VAL A 311 8.89 2.04 -15.28
CA VAL A 311 9.38 2.59 -14.01
C VAL A 311 10.67 1.90 -13.59
N ALA A 312 10.74 0.57 -13.69
CA ALA A 312 11.92 -0.21 -13.34
C ALA A 312 13.10 0.05 -14.31
N GLU A 313 12.82 0.20 -15.60
CA GLU A 313 13.81 0.63 -16.60
C GLU A 313 14.35 2.03 -16.29
N GLN A 314 13.47 2.97 -15.94
CA GLN A 314 13.88 4.31 -15.54
C GLN A 314 14.76 4.28 -14.28
N LEU A 315 14.38 3.53 -13.24
CA LEU A 315 15.20 3.35 -12.04
C LEU A 315 16.57 2.76 -12.36
N THR A 316 16.62 1.74 -13.21
CA THR A 316 17.86 1.12 -13.67
C THR A 316 18.75 2.15 -14.38
N ALA A 317 18.19 2.94 -15.30
CA ALA A 317 18.92 3.97 -16.00
C ALA A 317 19.45 5.05 -15.05
N GLU A 318 18.66 5.47 -14.06
CA GLU A 318 19.07 6.43 -13.04
C GLU A 318 20.21 5.90 -12.16
N ILE A 319 20.15 4.63 -11.75
CA ILE A 319 21.22 3.97 -10.98
C ILE A 319 22.50 3.86 -11.80
N ASN A 320 22.38 3.58 -13.10
CA ASN A 320 23.53 3.45 -14.00
C ASN A 320 24.27 4.79 -14.21
N LYS A 321 23.70 5.94 -13.85
CA LYS A 321 24.44 7.23 -13.86
C LYS A 321 25.46 7.34 -12.73
N PHE A 322 25.41 6.43 -11.76
CA PHE A 322 26.32 6.35 -10.61
C PHE A 322 27.25 5.13 -10.71
N LYS A 323 27.51 4.63 -11.93
CA LYS A 323 28.64 3.73 -12.16
C LYS A 323 29.90 4.57 -12.20
N ASP A 324 30.85 4.25 -11.33
CA ASP A 324 32.23 4.74 -11.42
C ASP A 324 32.91 4.21 -12.68
#